data_AF-A0A5M3W0S1-F1
#
_entry.id   AF-A0A5M3W0S1-F1
#
_cell.length_a   1.000
_cell.length_b   1.000
_cell.length_c   1.000
_cell.angle_alpha   90.00
_cell.angle_beta   90.00
_cell.angle_gamma   90.00
#
_symmetry.space_group_name_H-M   'P 1'
#
loop_
_entity.id
_entity.type
_entity.pdbx_description
1 polymer ?
#
loop_
_entity_poly.entity_id
_entity_poly.type
_entity_poly.pdbx_seq_one_letter_code
_entity_poly.pdbx_strand_id
1 'polypeptide(L)'
;MIPDAVTAERFMRAAMLGVAMAVEAQRILRVHMSEHPGGEAAVDIPFPDSTVMAAVLDAAATCFPEAAGSPESARQAVLRPLLELAALADGP
;
A
#
# COMPACT_ATOMS: atom_id res chain seq x y z
N MET A 1 28.94 13.27 -21.02
CA MET A 1 28.65 11.93 -20.44
C MET A 1 27.16 11.88 -20.20
N ILE A 2 26.45 10.91 -20.80
CA ILE A 2 24.98 10.74 -20.68
C ILE A 2 24.69 9.50 -19.79
N PRO A 3 25.03 9.51 -18.48
CA PRO A 3 24.47 8.54 -17.54
C PRO A 3 23.12 8.98 -16.98
N ASP A 4 22.70 10.23 -17.24
CA ASP A 4 21.55 10.87 -16.61
C ASP A 4 20.19 10.41 -17.19
N ALA A 5 20.00 10.51 -18.51
CA ALA A 5 18.70 10.22 -19.14
C ALA A 5 18.25 8.75 -18.99
N VAL A 6 19.18 7.79 -19.15
CA VAL A 6 18.86 6.36 -19.01
C VAL A 6 18.56 6.00 -17.56
N THR A 7 19.26 6.63 -16.62
CA THR A 7 19.04 6.42 -15.19
C THR A 7 17.72 7.05 -14.74
N ALA A 8 17.41 8.26 -15.19
CA ALA A 8 16.15 8.95 -14.93
C ALA A 8 14.95 8.15 -15.47
N GLU A 9 15.04 7.62 -16.70
CA GLU A 9 14.00 6.77 -17.29
C GLU A 9 13.76 5.50 -16.45
N ARG A 10 14.82 4.86 -15.94
CA ARG A 10 14.70 3.68 -15.07
C ARG A 10 14.01 4.02 -13.76
N PHE A 11 14.36 5.13 -13.13
CA PHE A 11 13.68 5.60 -11.92
C PHE A 11 12.22 5.94 -12.17
N MET A 12 11.91 6.56 -13.31
CA MET A 12 10.53 6.89 -13.68
C MET A 12 9.67 5.63 -13.84
N ARG A 13 10.20 4.59 -14.49
CA ARG A 13 9.53 3.28 -14.60
C ARG A 13 9.33 2.61 -13.25
N ALA A 14 10.33 2.67 -12.37
CA ALA A 14 10.22 2.13 -11.02
C ALA A 14 9.15 2.87 -10.19
N ALA A 15 9.09 4.20 -10.30
CA ALA A 15 8.06 5.01 -9.65
C ALA A 15 6.65 4.68 -10.18
N MET A 16 6.49 4.56 -11.50
CA MET A 16 5.22 4.14 -12.11
C MET A 16 4.76 2.76 -11.63
N LEU A 17 5.69 1.81 -11.46
CA LEU A 17 5.37 0.51 -10.88
C LEU A 17 4.89 0.65 -9.43
N GLY A 18 5.55 1.48 -8.61
CA GLY A 18 5.10 1.78 -7.25
C GLY A 18 3.68 2.33 -7.20
N VAL A 19 3.34 3.26 -8.12
CA VAL A 19 1.98 3.79 -8.26
C VAL A 19 0.99 2.70 -8.66
N ALA A 20 1.31 1.86 -9.64
CA ALA A 20 0.44 0.76 -10.06
C ALA A 20 0.15 -0.22 -8.92
N MET A 21 1.17 -0.51 -8.09
CA MET A 21 1.01 -1.36 -6.91
C MET A 21 0.15 -0.71 -5.82
N ALA A 22 0.31 0.60 -5.59
CA ALA A 22 -0.55 1.32 -4.65
C ALA A 22 -2.02 1.34 -5.08
N VAL A 23 -2.28 1.53 -6.39
CA VAL A 23 -3.64 1.49 -6.96
C VAL A 23 -4.25 0.10 -6.86
N GLU A 24 -3.48 -0.96 -7.13
CA GLU A 24 -3.99 -2.33 -7.00
C GLU A 24 -4.26 -2.70 -5.53
N ALA A 25 -3.39 -2.27 -4.61
CA ALA A 25 -3.62 -2.43 -3.18
C ALA A 25 -4.91 -1.73 -2.73
N GLN A 26 -5.11 -0.49 -3.17
CA GLN A 26 -6.35 0.26 -2.96
C GLN A 26 -7.57 -0.50 -3.51
N ARG A 27 -7.47 -1.08 -4.70
CA ARG A 27 -8.57 -1.86 -5.31
C ARG A 27 -8.94 -3.07 -4.47
N ILE A 28 -7.95 -3.82 -3.97
CA ILE A 28 -8.18 -4.97 -3.09
C ILE A 28 -8.83 -4.51 -1.78
N LEU A 29 -8.29 -3.46 -1.15
CA LEU A 29 -8.84 -2.92 0.09
C LEU A 29 -10.30 -2.49 -0.07
N ARG A 30 -10.66 -1.80 -1.16
CA ARG A 30 -12.06 -1.41 -1.42
C ARG A 30 -13.03 -2.59 -1.52
N VAL A 31 -12.59 -3.72 -2.07
CA VAL A 31 -13.44 -4.91 -2.18
C VAL A 31 -13.74 -5.52 -0.81
N HIS A 32 -12.81 -5.38 0.14
CA HIS A 32 -12.85 -6.09 1.42
C HIS A 32 -13.06 -5.18 2.64
N MET A 33 -13.03 -3.86 2.45
CA MET A 33 -13.38 -2.88 3.48
C MET A 33 -14.88 -2.92 3.71
N SER A 34 -15.28 -3.37 4.89
CA SER A 34 -16.64 -3.21 5.39
C SER A 34 -16.67 -2.19 6.52
N GLU A 35 -17.69 -1.34 6.53
CA GLU A 35 -17.90 -0.39 7.63
C GLU A 35 -18.12 -1.17 8.92
N HIS A 36 -17.16 -1.05 9.84
CA HIS A 36 -17.28 -1.63 11.18
C HIS A 36 -17.96 -0.63 12.11
N PRO A 37 -19.09 -1.00 12.75
CA PRO A 37 -19.76 -0.16 13.73
C PRO A 37 -18.92 -0.11 15.02
N GLY A 38 -17.88 0.71 15.00
CA GLY A 38 -16.91 0.83 16.09
C GLY A 38 -15.78 1.83 15.85
N GLY A 39 -15.66 2.40 14.65
CA GLY A 39 -14.66 3.43 14.34
C GLY A 39 -13.27 2.91 13.97
N GLU A 40 -12.98 1.64 14.27
CA GLU A 40 -11.83 0.92 13.72
C GLU A 40 -12.26 0.15 12.48
N ALA A 41 -11.73 0.55 11.31
CA ALA A 41 -11.91 -0.21 10.07
C ALA A 41 -11.12 -1.53 10.18
N ALA A 42 -11.81 -2.63 10.49
CA ALA A 42 -11.22 -3.94 10.35
C ALA A 42 -11.38 -4.40 8.89
N VAL A 43 -10.25 -4.63 8.23
CA VAL A 43 -10.21 -5.17 6.87
C VAL A 43 -9.89 -6.65 6.96
N ASP A 44 -10.88 -7.50 6.67
CA ASP A 44 -10.67 -8.94 6.55
C ASP A 44 -10.54 -9.29 5.06
N ILE A 45 -9.32 -9.67 4.65
CA ILE A 45 -9.00 -9.98 3.25
C ILE A 45 -8.92 -11.51 3.12
N PRO A 46 -9.80 -12.16 2.36
CA PRO A 46 -9.74 -13.61 2.15
C PRO A 46 -8.56 -14.01 1.25
N PHE A 47 -8.16 -15.28 1.32
CA PHE A 47 -7.22 -15.87 0.36
C PHE A 47 -7.84 -15.87 -1.05
N PRO A 48 -7.07 -15.55 -2.12
CA PRO A 48 -5.61 -15.33 -2.16
C PRO A 48 -5.16 -13.88 -1.95
N ASP A 49 -6.08 -12.93 -1.90
CA ASP A 49 -5.78 -11.50 -1.89
C ASP A 49 -4.96 -11.08 -0.65
N SER A 50 -5.15 -11.76 0.49
CA SER A 50 -4.37 -11.53 1.71
C SER A 50 -2.87 -11.80 1.53
N THR A 51 -2.50 -12.76 0.68
CA THR A 51 -1.09 -13.08 0.42
C THR A 51 -0.43 -11.95 -0.38
N VAL A 52 -1.15 -11.43 -1.37
CA VAL A 52 -0.70 -10.28 -2.16
C VAL A 52 -0.57 -9.07 -1.24
N MET A 53 -1.53 -8.86 -0.36
CA MET A 53 -1.50 -7.71 0.54
C MET A 53 -0.39 -7.78 1.59
N ALA A 54 -0.16 -8.94 2.19
CA ALA A 54 0.97 -9.13 3.09
C ALA A 54 2.31 -8.81 2.40
N ALA A 55 2.51 -9.31 1.16
CA ALA A 55 3.75 -9.06 0.41
C ALA A 55 3.96 -7.57 0.09
N VAL A 56 2.89 -6.85 -0.29
CA VAL A 56 2.97 -5.41 -0.56
C VAL A 56 3.28 -4.62 0.72
N LEU A 57 2.61 -4.94 1.83
CA LEU A 57 2.82 -4.26 3.11
C LEU A 57 4.22 -4.54 3.66
N ASP A 58 4.71 -5.78 3.56
CA ASP A 58 6.08 -6.13 3.97
C ASP A 58 7.12 -5.39 3.13
N ALA A 59 6.94 -5.33 1.80
CA ALA A 59 7.82 -4.58 0.91
C ALA A 59 7.79 -3.07 1.25
N ALA A 60 6.59 -2.50 1.43
CA ALA A 60 6.43 -1.10 1.79
C ALA A 60 7.05 -0.78 3.15
N ALA A 61 6.90 -1.67 4.15
CA ALA A 61 7.47 -1.50 5.48
C ALA A 61 9.00 -1.33 5.45
N THR A 62 9.71 -1.95 4.49
CA THR A 62 11.16 -1.75 4.33
C THR A 62 11.54 -0.32 3.93
N CYS A 63 10.61 0.44 3.35
CA CYS A 63 10.80 1.83 2.97
C CYS A 63 10.53 2.83 4.12
N PHE A 64 9.91 2.39 5.22
CA PHE A 64 9.56 3.22 6.37
C PHE A 64 10.23 2.70 7.66
N PRO A 65 11.57 2.80 7.78
CA PRO A 65 12.33 2.24 8.90
C PRO A 65 12.02 2.92 10.25
N GLU A 66 11.35 4.07 10.24
CA GLU A 66 11.05 4.86 11.44
C GLU A 66 9.85 4.34 12.24
N ALA A 67 9.13 3.31 11.75
CA ALA A 67 8.18 2.57 12.56
C ALA A 67 8.95 1.70 13.58
N ALA A 68 9.47 2.33 14.63
CA ALA A 68 10.21 1.68 15.72
C ALA A 68 9.27 0.74 16.50
N GLY A 69 9.15 -0.51 16.05
CA GLY A 69 8.26 -1.49 16.65
C GLY A 69 8.34 -2.88 16.00
N SER A 70 7.33 -3.72 16.22
CA SER A 70 7.21 -5.05 15.61
C SER A 70 6.95 -4.96 14.09
N PRO A 71 7.19 -6.03 13.30
CA PRO A 71 6.84 -6.05 11.87
C PRO A 71 5.39 -5.66 11.58
N GLU A 72 4.49 -6.00 12.51
CA GLU A 72 3.08 -5.63 12.42
C GLU A 72 2.86 -4.12 12.52
N SER A 73 3.59 -3.44 13.41
CA SER A 73 3.51 -1.99 13.53
C SER A 73 3.99 -1.25 12.28
N ALA A 74 5.02 -1.78 11.60
CA ALA A 74 5.50 -1.24 10.34
C ALA A 74 4.48 -1.45 9.21
N ARG A 75 3.84 -2.63 9.13
CA ARG A 75 2.73 -2.89 8.21
C ARG A 75 1.54 -1.96 8.44
N GLN A 76 1.16 -1.72 9.69
CA GLN A 76 0.06 -0.79 10.02
C GLN A 76 0.39 0.65 9.63
N ALA A 77 1.64 1.08 9.83
CA ALA A 77 2.10 2.42 9.46
C ALA A 77 1.98 2.69 7.95
N VAL A 78 2.28 1.68 7.12
CA VAL A 78 2.15 1.78 5.65
C VAL A 78 0.75 1.48 5.14
N LEU A 79 -0.07 0.76 5.92
CA LEU A 79 -1.47 0.48 5.57
C LEU A 79 -2.33 1.75 5.66
N ARG A 80 -2.12 2.62 6.66
CA ARG A 80 -2.93 3.84 6.84
C ARG A 80 -3.03 4.71 5.57
N PRO A 81 -1.91 5.07 4.89
CA PRO A 81 -1.98 5.80 3.61
C PRO A 81 -2.80 5.08 2.52
N LEU A 82 -2.76 3.75 2.46
CA LEU A 82 -3.53 2.98 1.48
C LEU A 82 -5.04 2.99 1.79
N LEU A 83 -5.40 2.95 3.07
CA LEU A 83 -6.79 3.09 3.51
C LEU A 83 -7.33 4.50 3.22
N GLU A 84 -6.52 5.54 3.45
CA GLU A 84 -6.87 6.93 3.10
C GLU A 84 -7.11 7.07 1.59
N LEU A 85 -6.25 6.48 0.75
CA LEU A 85 -6.47 6.43 -0.69
C LEU A 85 -7.76 5.68 -1.05
N ALA A 86 -8.03 4.53 -0.42
CA ALA A 86 -9.24 3.75 -0.67
C ALA A 86 -10.51 4.56 -0.35
N ALA A 87 -10.54 5.25 0.78
CA ALA A 87 -11.68 6.08 1.20
C ALA A 87 -11.91 7.29 0.28
N LEU A 88 -10.85 7.92 -0.26
CA LEU A 88 -10.98 9.05 -1.18
C LEU A 88 -11.65 8.69 -2.52
N ALA A 89 -11.62 7.42 -2.93
CA ALA A 89 -12.21 6.97 -4.18
C ALA A 89 -13.73 6.76 -4.12
N ASP A 90 -14.33 6.73 -2.93
CA ASP A 90 -15.78 6.53 -2.78
C ASP A 90 -16.58 7.85 -2.84
N GLY A 91 -15.91 9.02 -2.84
CA GLY A 91 -16.55 10.34 -3.02
C GLY A 91 -17.60 10.71 -1.95
N PRO A 92 -18.09 11.96 -1.91
CA PRO A 92 -19.34 12.28 -1.22
C PRO A 92 -20.57 11.70 -1.93
#